data_AF-A0A9D7KIP0-F1
#
_entry.id   AF-A0A9D7KIP0-F1
#
_cell.length_a   1.000
_cell.length_b   1.000
_cell.length_c   1.000
_cell.angle_alpha   90.00
_cell.angle_beta   90.00
_cell.angle_gamma   90.00
#
_symmetry.space_group_name_H-M   'P 1'
#
loop_
_entity.id
_entity.type
_entity.pdbx_description
1 polymer ?
#
loop_
_entity_poly.entity_id
_entity_poly.type
_entity_poly.pdbx_seq_one_letter_code
_entity_poly.pdbx_strand_id
1 'polypeptide(L)'
;MISRSSIIRYLPTLLLFLLLIVSFLPFYTDGSSVLYPFTKSLFSRICHGISDRCFEINGMSLHLCSRCLGIYSGLFAGSITILFLKNRMTVLPKEDTCL
;
A
#
# COMPACT_ATOMS: atom_id res chain seq x y z
N MET A 1 3.68 27.57 3.53
CA MET A 1 4.91 26.88 4.02
C MET A 1 4.54 25.48 4.48
N ILE A 2 4.83 24.46 3.66
CA ILE A 2 4.69 23.06 4.08
C ILE A 2 5.82 22.75 5.06
N SER A 3 5.49 22.42 6.31
CA SER A 3 6.49 22.01 7.30
C SER A 3 7.14 20.70 6.86
N ARG A 4 8.47 20.58 6.96
CA ARG A 4 9.21 19.33 6.66
C ARG A 4 8.62 18.13 7.41
N SER A 5 8.12 18.36 8.62
CA SER A 5 7.44 17.34 9.44
C SER A 5 6.12 16.84 8.84
N SER A 6 5.39 17.71 8.13
CA SER A 6 4.17 17.34 7.41
C SER A 6 4.51 16.41 6.23
N ILE A 7 5.57 16.70 5.46
CA ILE A 7 5.99 15.85 4.33
C ILE A 7 6.29 14.44 4.80
N ILE A 8 7.06 14.27 5.87
CA ILE A 8 7.47 12.94 6.37
C ILE A 8 6.24 12.07 6.75
N ARG A 9 5.14 12.68 7.20
CA ARG A 9 3.93 11.96 7.60
C ARG A 9 2.97 11.72 6.42
N TYR A 10 2.75 12.72 5.58
CA TYR A 10 1.77 12.65 4.49
C TYR A 10 2.31 11.92 3.26
N LEU A 11 3.61 12.03 2.96
CA LEU A 11 4.22 11.41 1.78
C LEU A 11 4.08 9.88 1.73
N PRO A 12 4.44 9.11 2.78
CA PRO A 12 4.27 7.66 2.76
C PRO A 12 2.80 7.25 2.70
N THR A 13 1.92 7.98 3.38
CA THR A 13 0.47 7.73 3.37
C THR A 13 -0.12 7.94 1.97
N LEU A 14 0.29 9.02 1.29
CA LEU A 14 -0.11 9.31 -0.09
C LEU A 14 0.41 8.25 -1.07
N LEU A 15 1.67 7.82 -0.90
CA LEU A 15 2.27 6.77 -1.72
C LEU A 15 1.52 5.44 -1.58
N LEU A 16 1.19 5.04 -0.34
CA LEU A 16 0.42 3.82 -0.06
C LEU A 16 -0.99 3.88 -0.66
N PHE A 17 -1.64 5.04 -0.58
CA PHE A 17 -2.95 5.26 -1.19
C PHE A 17 -2.89 5.09 -2.72
N LEU A 18 -1.89 5.71 -3.35
CA LEU A 18 -1.71 5.65 -4.80
C LEU A 18 -1.39 4.21 -5.25
N LEU A 19 -0.55 3.49 -4.51
CA LEU A 19 -0.26 2.08 -4.76
C LEU A 19 -1.51 1.21 -4.68
N LEU A 20 -2.36 1.41 -3.65
CA LEU A 20 -3.64 0.72 -3.54
C LEU A 20 -4.54 1.03 -4.73
N ILE A 21 -4.71 2.29 -5.12
CA ILE A 21 -5.53 2.69 -6.29
C ILE A 21 -5.06 1.99 -7.56
N VAL A 22 -3.76 2.03 -7.86
CA VAL A 22 -3.21 1.42 -9.09
C VAL A 22 -3.36 -0.11 -9.07
N SER A 23 -3.41 -0.75 -7.89
CA SER A 23 -3.69 -2.18 -7.82
C SER A 23 -5.12 -2.54 -8.27
N PHE A 24 -6.08 -1.62 -8.16
CA PHE A 24 -7.45 -1.79 -8.66
C PHE A 24 -7.61 -1.41 -10.14
N LEU A 25 -6.55 -0.95 -10.80
CA LEU A 25 -6.58 -0.60 -12.23
C LEU A 25 -7.16 -1.70 -13.15
N PRO A 26 -6.84 -3.01 -12.98
CA PRO A 26 -7.47 -4.10 -13.74
C PRO A 26 -9.00 -4.08 -13.71
N PHE A 27 -9.62 -3.53 -12.67
CA PHE A 27 -11.07 -3.44 -12.58
C PHE A 27 -11.68 -2.46 -13.58
N TYR A 28 -10.93 -1.41 -13.94
CA TYR A 28 -11.41 -0.32 -14.80
C TYR A 28 -10.92 -0.42 -16.24
N THR A 29 -9.95 -1.29 -16.53
CA THR A 29 -9.35 -1.42 -17.86
C THR A 29 -9.67 -2.79 -18.46
N ASP A 30 -10.10 -2.83 -19.71
CA ASP A 30 -10.43 -4.05 -20.45
C ASP A 30 -9.18 -4.89 -20.85
N GLY A 31 -8.03 -4.68 -20.18
CA GLY A 31 -6.76 -5.36 -20.45
C GLY A 31 -6.03 -4.92 -21.74
N SER A 32 -6.65 -4.12 -22.60
CA SER A 32 -6.11 -3.67 -23.90
C SER A 32 -5.15 -2.47 -23.80
N SER A 33 -5.12 -1.78 -22.67
CA SER A 33 -4.27 -0.61 -22.46
C SER A 33 -2.80 -0.97 -22.26
N VAL A 34 -1.88 -0.21 -22.86
CA VAL A 34 -0.41 -0.36 -22.69
C VAL A 34 0.02 -0.23 -21.22
N LEU A 35 -0.77 0.48 -20.41
CA LEU A 35 -0.51 0.64 -18.98
C LEU A 35 -0.71 -0.66 -18.18
N TYR A 36 -1.56 -1.58 -18.64
CA TYR A 36 -1.84 -2.84 -17.95
C TYR A 36 -0.60 -3.75 -17.84
N PRO A 37 0.09 -4.14 -18.94
CA PRO A 37 1.30 -4.97 -18.83
C PRO A 37 2.45 -4.25 -18.11
N PHE A 38 2.54 -2.92 -18.24
CA PHE A 38 3.56 -2.12 -17.55
C PHE A 38 3.36 -2.14 -16.03
N THR A 39 2.16 -1.83 -15.55
CA THR A 39 1.84 -1.86 -14.13
C THR A 39 1.93 -3.28 -13.58
N LYS A 40 1.43 -4.29 -14.29
CA LYS A 40 1.60 -5.71 -13.93
C LYS A 40 3.06 -6.11 -13.73
N SER A 41 3.96 -5.68 -14.61
CA SER A 41 5.41 -5.95 -14.50
C SER A 41 6.05 -5.29 -13.27
N LEU A 42 5.64 -4.04 -12.96
CA LEU A 42 6.10 -3.36 -11.75
C LEU A 42 5.64 -4.08 -10.48
N PHE A 43 4.37 -4.48 -10.41
CA PHE A 43 3.83 -5.17 -9.25
C PHE A 43 4.36 -6.60 -9.09
N SER A 44 4.78 -7.26 -10.16
CA SER A 44 5.44 -8.58 -10.10
C SER A 44 6.72 -8.60 -9.24
N ARG A 45 7.41 -7.46 -9.11
CA ARG A 45 8.59 -7.33 -8.23
C ARG A 45 8.23 -7.28 -6.74
N ILE A 46 6.99 -6.91 -6.44
CA ILE A 46 6.48 -6.67 -5.08
C ILE A 46 5.64 -7.87 -4.62
N CYS A 47 4.84 -8.42 -5.53
CA CYS A 47 3.96 -9.54 -5.33
C CYS A 47 4.32 -10.65 -6.31
N HIS A 48 4.51 -11.87 -5.79
CA HIS A 48 4.89 -13.03 -6.62
C HIS A 48 3.76 -13.51 -7.56
N GLY A 49 2.56 -12.90 -7.50
CA GLY A 49 1.50 -13.10 -8.50
C GLY A 49 0.95 -14.52 -8.59
N ILE A 50 0.81 -15.23 -7.46
CA ILE A 50 0.25 -16.59 -7.43
C ILE A 50 -1.27 -16.49 -7.66
N SER A 51 -1.72 -16.91 -8.86
CA SER A 51 -3.13 -16.83 -9.30
C SER A 51 -4.11 -17.39 -8.28
N ASP A 52 -3.83 -18.55 -7.69
CA ASP A 52 -4.68 -19.22 -6.68
C ASP A 52 -4.95 -18.41 -5.40
N ARG A 53 -4.20 -17.33 -5.16
CA ARG A 53 -4.32 -16.50 -3.94
C ARG A 53 -4.60 -15.03 -4.24
N CYS A 54 -4.72 -14.70 -5.51
CA CYS A 54 -5.04 -13.37 -6.00
C CYS A 54 -6.56 -13.28 -6.21
N PHE A 55 -7.15 -12.12 -5.92
CA PHE A 55 -8.57 -11.94 -6.17
C PHE A 55 -8.80 -11.82 -7.67
N GLU A 56 -9.74 -12.59 -8.18
CA GLU A 56 -10.20 -12.50 -9.56
C GLU A 56 -11.50 -11.72 -9.61
N ILE A 57 -11.53 -10.71 -10.46
CA ILE A 57 -12.72 -9.89 -10.70
C ILE A 57 -12.91 -9.82 -12.21
N ASN A 58 -14.09 -10.20 -12.71
CA ASN A 58 -14.40 -10.30 -14.14
C ASN A 58 -13.40 -11.15 -14.95
N GLY A 59 -12.87 -12.22 -14.37
CA GLY A 59 -11.87 -13.09 -15.02
C GLY A 59 -10.47 -12.49 -15.14
N MET A 60 -10.23 -11.32 -14.54
CA MET A 60 -8.90 -10.71 -14.42
C MET A 60 -8.42 -10.76 -12.96
N SER A 61 -7.21 -11.26 -12.74
CA SER A 61 -6.58 -11.22 -11.42
C SER A 61 -6.11 -9.79 -11.11
N LEU A 62 -6.36 -9.32 -9.88
CA LEU A 62 -5.77 -8.08 -9.37
C LEU A 62 -4.23 -8.15 -9.44
N HIS A 63 -3.58 -6.99 -9.58
CA HIS A 63 -2.12 -6.90 -9.56
C HIS A 63 -1.49 -7.34 -8.24
N LEU A 64 -2.22 -7.23 -7.13
CA LEU A 64 -1.81 -7.67 -5.80
C LEU A 64 -2.65 -8.86 -5.34
N CYS A 65 -2.00 -9.86 -4.76
CA CYS A 65 -2.72 -10.94 -4.08
C CYS A 65 -3.30 -10.48 -2.74
N SER A 66 -4.27 -11.25 -2.23
CA SER A 66 -5.00 -10.97 -0.99
C SER A 66 -4.12 -10.60 0.20
N ARG A 67 -2.96 -11.27 0.34
CA ARG A 67 -1.98 -10.99 1.40
C ARG A 67 -1.35 -9.61 1.28
N CYS A 68 -0.86 -9.24 0.10
CA CYS A 68 -0.23 -7.96 -0.12
C CYS A 68 -1.26 -6.84 0.03
N LEU A 69 -2.48 -7.03 -0.49
CA LEU A 69 -3.59 -6.11 -0.28
C LEU A 69 -3.84 -5.88 1.23
N GLY A 70 -3.85 -6.95 2.03
CA GLY A 70 -3.98 -6.88 3.49
C GLY A 70 -2.85 -6.11 4.17
N ILE A 71 -1.59 -6.36 3.81
CA ILE A 71 -0.43 -5.65 4.37
C ILE A 71 -0.50 -4.15 4.04
N TYR A 72 -0.72 -3.81 2.76
CA TYR A 72 -0.74 -2.40 2.33
C TYR A 72 -1.95 -1.64 2.84
N SER A 73 -3.13 -2.27 2.91
CA SER A 73 -4.32 -1.67 3.52
C SER A 73 -4.15 -1.47 5.03
N GLY A 74 -3.55 -2.43 5.74
CA GLY A 74 -3.23 -2.30 7.16
C GLY A 74 -2.23 -1.18 7.46
N LEU A 75 -1.15 -1.09 6.67
CA LEU A 75 -0.19 0.02 6.76
C LEU A 75 -0.85 1.37 6.48
N PHE A 76 -1.67 1.46 5.43
CA PHE A 76 -2.40 2.67 5.09
C PHE A 76 -3.37 3.10 6.20
N ALA A 77 -4.15 2.15 6.72
CA ALA A 77 -5.07 2.40 7.83
C ALA A 77 -4.32 2.84 9.10
N GLY A 78 -3.19 2.20 9.42
CA GLY A 78 -2.33 2.60 10.53
C GLY A 78 -1.76 4.00 10.36
N SER A 79 -1.29 4.36 9.16
CA SER A 79 -0.80 5.70 8.85
C SER A 79 -1.89 6.77 8.97
N ILE A 80 -3.09 6.51 8.43
CA ILE A 80 -4.25 7.39 8.63
C ILE A 80 -4.55 7.55 10.12
N THR A 81 -4.61 6.44 10.85
CA THR A 81 -4.89 6.42 12.29
C THR A 81 -3.89 7.32 13.04
N ILE A 82 -2.60 7.24 12.74
CA ILE A 82 -1.57 8.12 13.36
C ILE A 82 -1.76 9.60 13.00
N LEU A 83 -2.23 9.92 11.78
CA LEU A 83 -2.53 11.30 11.39
C LEU A 83 -3.75 11.87 12.15
N PHE A 84 -4.76 11.03 12.39
CA PHE A 84 -5.98 11.41 13.11
C PHE A 84 -5.82 11.40 14.63
N LEU A 85 -5.01 10.49 15.19
CA LEU A 85 -4.60 10.50 16.60
C LEU A 85 -3.53 11.56 16.82
N LYS A 86 -3.94 12.82 16.67
CA LYS A 86 -3.18 13.98 17.08
C LYS A 86 -2.86 13.81 18.58
N ASN A 87 -1.59 13.47 18.87
CA ASN A 87 -0.86 13.86 20.09
C ASN A 87 -0.56 12.85 21.24
N ARG A 88 -0.47 11.52 21.05
CA ARG A 88 -0.08 10.61 22.19
C ARG A 88 0.85 9.43 21.88
N MET A 89 1.62 9.44 20.80
CA MET A 89 2.68 8.42 20.63
C MET A 89 3.96 8.87 21.33
N THR A 90 4.02 8.72 22.65
CA THR A 90 5.30 8.59 23.34
C THR A 90 5.92 7.29 22.86
N VAL A 91 6.96 7.39 22.02
CA VAL A 91 7.84 6.25 21.76
C VAL A 91 8.34 5.81 23.13
N LEU A 92 7.93 4.62 23.59
CA LEU A 92 8.43 4.07 24.83
C LEU A 92 9.96 4.03 24.71
N PRO A 93 10.70 4.61 25.67
CA PRO A 93 12.14 4.54 25.66
C PRO A 93 12.53 3.06 25.58
N LYS A 94 13.43 2.75 24.64
CA LYS A 94 14.02 1.43 24.54
C LYS A 94 14.84 1.23 25.83
N GLU A 95 14.37 0.34 26.71
CA GLU A 95 15.09 0.04 27.95
C GLU A 95 16.27 -0.87 27.61
N ASP A 96 17.39 -0.24 27.25
CA ASP A 96 18.66 -0.89 26.97
C ASP A 96 19.35 -1.20 28.30
N THR A 97 18.85 -2.16 29.07
CA THR A 97 19.52 -2.65 30.29
C THR A 97 19.69 -4.16 30.19
N CYS A 98 20.77 -4.58 29.52
CA CYS A 98 21.38 -5.88 29.79
C CYS A 98 22.16 -5.73 31.11
N LEU A 99 21.60 -6.29 32.19
CA LEU A 99 22.30 -6.58 33.44
C LEU A 99 22.45 -8.10 33.55
#